data_AF-A0A417F139-F1
#
_entry.id   AF-A0A417F139-F1
#
_cell.length_a   1.000
_cell.length_b   1.000
_cell.length_c   1.000
_cell.angle_alpha   90.00
_cell.angle_beta   90.00
_cell.angle_gamma   90.00
#
_symmetry.space_group_name_H-M   'P 1'
#
loop_
_entity.id
_entity.type
_entity.pdbx_description
1 polymer ?
#
loop_
_entity_poly.entity_id
_entity_poly.type
_entity_poly.pdbx_seq_one_letter_code
_entity_poly.pdbx_strand_id
1 'polypeptide(L)'
;MTNTRFNQHAIETIKNDDFGVSDHLTHYSAVVISANEDVKAVAPEVIRRTVICRVEAGLTNTEVMRSNVVRSVQQKIGTAFYREYLRRMLEQMPDLLDQLKDDETEAPDILQISSEIIVAVMQQFGSDVLPDYIRTLSLENYFSEHVTGKYAIKLIQNAWRTSKKSFVVNKHSNELRYNAGVPYEADRLMKELPETLEAHKSREWVVMNLQAAREFFDVNFRKGLWRF
;
A
#
# COMPACT_ATOMS: atom_id res chain seq x y z
N MET A 1 -2.91 -6.22 21.31
CA MET A 1 -1.61 -6.89 21.59
C MET A 1 -0.82 -7.24 20.32
N THR A 2 -1.48 -7.49 19.18
CA THR A 2 -0.85 -7.92 17.92
C THR A 2 -0.05 -6.81 17.22
N ASN A 3 -0.56 -5.57 17.22
CA ASN A 3 0.11 -4.43 16.57
C ASN A 3 1.43 -4.04 17.26
N THR A 4 1.47 -4.08 18.60
CA THR A 4 2.69 -3.78 19.38
C THR A 4 3.79 -4.81 19.14
N ARG A 5 3.44 -6.10 19.09
CA ARG A 5 4.41 -7.17 18.75
C ARG A 5 4.92 -7.02 17.32
N PHE A 6 4.04 -6.69 16.38
CA PHE A 6 4.45 -6.44 15.00
C PHE A 6 5.43 -5.27 14.92
N ASN A 7 5.11 -4.10 15.47
CA ASN A 7 6.01 -2.94 15.39
C ASN A 7 7.35 -3.17 16.09
N GLN A 8 7.38 -3.92 17.19
CA GLN A 8 8.62 -4.18 17.93
C GLN A 8 9.52 -5.20 17.22
N HIS A 9 8.96 -6.32 16.75
CA HIS A 9 9.75 -7.38 16.12
C HIS A 9 9.99 -7.16 14.63
N ALA A 10 9.05 -6.53 13.91
CA ALA A 10 9.21 -6.28 12.48
C ALA A 10 10.38 -5.33 12.22
N ILE A 11 10.54 -4.26 13.02
CA ILE A 11 11.66 -3.33 12.84
C ILE A 11 12.99 -4.06 13.07
N GLU A 12 13.09 -4.88 14.12
CA GLU A 12 14.29 -5.65 14.42
C GLU A 12 14.62 -6.63 13.29
N THR A 13 13.63 -7.37 12.78
CA THR A 13 13.83 -8.33 11.70
C THR A 13 14.12 -7.69 10.33
N ILE A 14 13.61 -6.49 10.06
CA ILE A 14 13.64 -5.87 8.71
C ILE A 14 14.77 -4.85 8.58
N LYS A 15 15.18 -4.23 9.69
CA LYS A 15 16.20 -3.17 9.71
C LYS A 15 17.55 -3.67 10.19
N ASN A 16 17.60 -4.76 10.95
CA ASN A 16 18.85 -5.31 11.44
C ASN A 16 19.46 -6.24 10.39
N ASP A 17 20.58 -5.82 9.81
CA ASP A 17 21.31 -6.60 8.81
C ASP A 17 21.90 -7.90 9.38
N ASP A 18 22.02 -8.00 10.72
CA ASP A 18 22.48 -9.22 11.39
C ASP A 18 21.39 -10.29 11.52
N PHE A 19 20.13 -9.94 11.27
CA PHE A 19 19.02 -10.86 11.42
C PHE A 19 19.11 -12.01 10.39
N GLY A 20 19.12 -13.25 10.88
CA GLY A 20 19.16 -14.44 10.02
C GLY A 20 20.55 -14.76 9.44
N VAL A 21 21.58 -13.96 9.73
CA VAL A 21 22.97 -14.25 9.32
C VAL A 21 23.48 -15.54 9.97
N SER A 22 23.15 -15.77 11.25
CA SER A 22 23.44 -17.05 11.93
C SER A 22 22.80 -18.25 11.23
N ASP A 23 21.63 -18.02 10.63
CA ASP A 23 20.81 -19.03 9.96
C ASP A 23 21.07 -19.06 8.43
N HIS A 24 22.12 -18.35 7.97
CA HIS A 24 22.57 -18.28 6.58
C HIS A 24 21.54 -17.68 5.61
N LEU A 25 20.64 -16.84 6.11
CA LEU A 25 19.63 -16.11 5.34
C LEU A 25 20.21 -14.81 4.75
N THR A 26 21.28 -14.91 3.97
CA THR A 26 22.02 -13.75 3.43
C THR A 26 21.26 -12.96 2.35
N HIS A 27 20.23 -13.54 1.74
CA HIS A 27 19.47 -12.96 0.63
C HIS A 27 17.96 -13.02 0.88
N TYR A 28 17.53 -12.78 2.12
CA TYR A 28 16.12 -12.80 2.50
C TYR A 28 15.41 -11.51 2.05
N SER A 29 14.41 -11.65 1.17
CA SER A 29 13.46 -10.57 0.90
C SER A 29 12.41 -10.52 2.00
N ALA A 30 12.35 -9.42 2.74
CA ALA A 30 11.37 -9.26 3.80
C ALA A 30 9.95 -9.08 3.23
N VAL A 31 9.11 -10.11 3.41
CA VAL A 31 7.70 -10.10 2.97
C VAL A 31 6.79 -10.11 4.20
N VAL A 32 5.94 -9.10 4.31
CA VAL A 32 4.94 -8.99 5.38
C VAL A 32 3.57 -9.34 4.81
N ILE A 33 3.01 -10.48 5.23
CA ILE A 33 1.63 -10.86 4.91
C ILE A 33 0.77 -10.61 6.14
N SER A 34 -0.18 -9.68 6.05
CA SER A 34 -1.16 -9.44 7.12
C SER A 34 -2.57 -9.67 6.62
N ALA A 35 -3.27 -10.58 7.28
CA ALA A 35 -4.72 -10.75 7.19
C ALA A 35 -5.47 -9.95 8.27
N ASN A 36 -4.75 -9.24 9.14
CA ASN A 36 -5.34 -8.47 10.22
C ASN A 36 -5.51 -7.02 9.78
N GLU A 37 -6.77 -6.56 9.84
CA GLU A 37 -7.17 -5.19 9.57
C GLU A 37 -6.46 -4.17 10.50
N ASP A 38 -5.96 -4.61 11.66
CA ASP A 38 -5.25 -3.77 12.62
C ASP A 38 -3.79 -3.44 12.24
N VAL A 39 -3.20 -4.13 11.26
CA VAL A 39 -1.86 -3.82 10.71
C VAL A 39 -2.03 -2.89 9.49
N LYS A 40 -2.76 -1.79 9.69
CA LYS A 40 -3.04 -0.80 8.64
C LYS A 40 -1.97 0.28 8.51
N ALA A 41 -1.30 0.62 9.61
CA ALA A 41 -0.26 1.62 9.64
C ALA A 41 1.07 0.94 9.97
N VAL A 42 1.87 0.70 8.93
CA VAL A 42 3.25 0.23 9.04
C VAL A 42 4.17 1.45 8.92
N ALA A 43 5.21 1.54 9.73
CA ALA A 43 6.11 2.69 9.70
C ALA A 43 6.82 2.81 8.33
N PRO A 44 7.06 4.03 7.80
CA PRO A 44 7.72 4.22 6.51
C PRO A 44 9.11 3.58 6.39
N GLU A 45 9.81 3.40 7.50
CA GLU A 45 11.11 2.71 7.53
C GLU A 45 11.02 1.21 7.22
N VAL A 46 9.87 0.60 7.50
CA VAL A 46 9.55 -0.81 7.22
C VAL A 46 8.93 -0.97 5.82
N ILE A 47 8.05 -0.04 5.42
CA ILE A 47 7.43 -0.06 4.07
C ILE A 47 8.51 -0.01 2.97
N ARG A 48 9.54 0.81 3.15
CA ARG A 48 10.65 0.94 2.17
C ARG A 48 11.52 -0.30 2.01
N ARG A 49 11.41 -1.27 2.92
CA ARG A 49 12.27 -2.47 2.98
C ARG A 49 11.49 -3.77 2.85
N THR A 50 10.17 -3.70 2.67
CA THR A 50 9.32 -4.89 2.64
C THR A 50 8.24 -4.85 1.57
N VAL A 51 7.90 -6.03 1.06
CA VAL A 51 6.67 -6.23 0.28
C VAL A 51 5.52 -6.48 1.26
N ILE A 52 4.49 -5.63 1.25
CA ILE A 52 3.33 -5.75 2.14
C ILE A 52 2.12 -6.28 1.39
N CYS A 53 1.69 -7.49 1.76
CA CYS A 53 0.45 -8.09 1.26
C CYS A 53 -0.66 -7.94 2.30
N ARG A 54 -1.67 -7.11 2.00
CA ARG A 54 -2.89 -6.97 2.83
C ARG A 54 -3.98 -7.89 2.29
N VAL A 55 -4.36 -8.88 3.08
CA VAL A 55 -5.48 -9.77 2.75
C VAL A 55 -6.75 -9.19 3.36
N GLU A 56 -7.50 -8.41 2.58
CA GLU A 56 -8.74 -7.75 3.03
C GLU A 56 -9.97 -8.68 2.98
N ALA A 57 -9.88 -9.82 2.29
CA ALA A 57 -10.97 -10.78 2.15
C ALA A 57 -10.47 -12.21 2.36
N GLY A 58 -11.04 -12.89 3.35
CA GLY A 58 -10.95 -14.34 3.51
C GLY A 58 -12.29 -14.98 3.14
N LEU A 59 -12.25 -16.20 2.60
CA LEU A 59 -13.46 -17.02 2.45
C LEU A 59 -14.10 -17.22 3.82
N THR A 60 -15.43 -17.17 3.89
CA THR A 60 -16.13 -17.47 5.16
C THR A 60 -15.86 -18.92 5.55
N ASN A 61 -15.84 -19.21 6.86
CA ASN A 61 -15.65 -20.59 7.35
C ASN A 61 -16.63 -21.58 6.69
N THR A 62 -17.83 -21.13 6.36
CA THR A 62 -18.85 -21.94 5.69
C THR A 62 -18.51 -22.23 4.23
N GLU A 63 -17.94 -21.27 3.49
CA GLU A 63 -17.49 -21.45 2.10
C GLU A 63 -16.22 -22.31 2.01
N VAL A 64 -15.28 -22.14 2.95
CA VAL A 64 -14.09 -23.00 3.05
C VAL A 64 -14.49 -24.46 3.26
N MET A 65 -15.49 -24.71 4.13
CA MET A 65 -15.97 -26.07 4.41
C MET A 65 -16.85 -26.66 3.28
N ARG A 66 -17.56 -25.82 2.52
CA ARG A 66 -18.41 -26.27 1.40
C ARG A 66 -17.66 -26.41 0.08
N SER A 67 -16.58 -25.66 -0.15
CA SER A 67 -15.87 -25.68 -1.42
C SER A 67 -14.73 -26.71 -1.40
N ASN A 68 -14.74 -27.62 -2.37
CA ASN A 68 -13.57 -28.46 -2.68
C ASN A 68 -12.48 -27.66 -3.44
N VAL A 69 -12.71 -26.37 -3.70
CA VAL A 69 -11.83 -25.51 -4.51
C VAL A 69 -10.46 -25.41 -3.85
N VAL A 70 -10.39 -25.17 -2.54
CA VAL A 70 -9.10 -25.06 -1.83
C VAL A 70 -8.27 -26.34 -1.98
N ARG A 71 -8.89 -27.50 -1.75
CA ARG A 71 -8.22 -28.81 -1.89
C ARG A 71 -7.81 -29.07 -3.34
N SER A 72 -8.68 -28.76 -4.30
CA SER A 72 -8.37 -28.92 -5.73
C SER A 72 -7.26 -27.99 -6.18
N VAL A 73 -7.22 -26.74 -5.70
CA VAL A 73 -6.16 -25.78 -6.00
C VAL A 73 -4.85 -26.29 -5.39
N GLN A 74 -4.83 -26.68 -4.12
CA GLN A 74 -3.62 -27.23 -3.49
C GLN A 74 -3.07 -28.47 -4.20
N GLN A 75 -3.94 -29.35 -4.71
CA GLN A 75 -3.52 -30.55 -5.44
C GLN A 75 -3.05 -30.28 -6.88
N LYS A 76 -3.63 -29.27 -7.54
CA LYS A 76 -3.40 -29.00 -8.97
C LYS A 76 -2.45 -27.84 -9.23
N ILE A 77 -2.17 -27.01 -8.23
CA ILE A 77 -1.25 -25.88 -8.37
C ILE A 77 0.17 -26.42 -8.56
N GLY A 78 0.68 -26.27 -9.78
CA GLY A 78 2.04 -26.64 -10.14
C GLY A 78 2.95 -25.41 -10.21
N THR A 79 4.20 -25.65 -10.58
CA THR A 79 5.21 -24.59 -10.75
C THR A 79 5.23 -23.98 -12.16
N ALA A 80 4.33 -24.40 -13.05
CA ALA A 80 4.33 -23.98 -14.46
C ALA A 80 4.24 -22.46 -14.63
N PHE A 81 3.33 -21.81 -13.90
CA PHE A 81 3.20 -20.35 -13.90
C PHE A 81 4.49 -19.65 -13.46
N TYR A 82 5.07 -20.09 -12.34
CA TYR A 82 6.31 -19.51 -11.80
C TYR A 82 7.49 -19.69 -12.76
N ARG A 83 7.64 -20.87 -13.36
CA ARG A 83 8.72 -21.16 -14.32
C ARG A 83 8.61 -20.32 -15.58
N GLU A 84 7.40 -20.14 -16.10
CA GLU A 84 7.17 -19.35 -17.30
C GLU A 84 7.35 -17.85 -17.04
N TYR A 85 6.86 -17.36 -15.90
CA TYR A 85 7.13 -16.01 -15.43
C TYR A 85 8.64 -15.75 -15.31
N LEU A 86 9.37 -16.65 -14.62
CA LEU A 86 10.82 -16.52 -14.46
C LEU A 86 11.55 -16.53 -15.78
N ARG A 87 11.20 -17.43 -16.71
CA ARG A 87 11.83 -17.50 -18.04
C ARG A 87 11.76 -16.14 -18.73
N ARG A 88 10.58 -15.52 -18.76
CA ARG A 88 10.36 -14.21 -19.39
C ARG A 88 11.06 -13.07 -18.64
N MET A 89 11.07 -13.11 -17.30
CA MET A 89 11.82 -12.12 -16.51
C MET A 89 13.33 -12.21 -16.75
N LEU A 90 13.88 -13.42 -16.83
CA LEU A 90 15.30 -13.64 -17.13
C LEU A 90 15.68 -13.13 -18.53
N GLU A 91 14.74 -13.16 -19.49
CA GLU A 91 14.94 -12.57 -20.82
C GLU A 91 15.04 -11.04 -20.77
N GLN A 92 14.34 -10.37 -19.84
CA GLN A 92 14.40 -8.91 -19.65
C GLN A 92 15.60 -8.44 -18.80
N MET A 93 16.22 -9.34 -18.03
CA MET A 93 17.28 -8.99 -17.09
C MET A 93 18.49 -8.27 -17.70
N PRO A 94 19.03 -8.65 -18.87
CA PRO A 94 20.19 -7.97 -19.43
C PRO A 94 19.92 -6.48 -19.67
N ASP A 95 18.79 -6.16 -20.30
CA ASP A 95 18.40 -4.79 -20.61
C ASP A 95 18.17 -3.96 -19.34
N LEU A 96 17.56 -4.58 -18.32
CA LEU A 96 17.37 -3.95 -16.99
C LEU A 96 18.70 -3.64 -16.30
N LEU A 97 19.65 -4.57 -16.34
CA LEU A 97 20.96 -4.39 -15.75
C LEU A 97 21.78 -3.34 -16.49
N ASP A 98 21.59 -3.20 -17.80
CA ASP A 98 22.26 -2.16 -18.59
C ASP A 98 21.67 -0.78 -18.32
N GLN A 99 20.35 -0.65 -18.17
CA GLN A 99 19.70 0.60 -17.73
C GLN A 99 20.17 1.03 -16.34
N LEU A 100 20.36 0.09 -15.40
CA LEU A 100 20.86 0.39 -14.06
C LEU A 100 22.33 0.85 -14.01
N LYS A 101 23.13 0.63 -15.07
CA LYS A 101 24.50 1.12 -15.14
C LYS A 101 24.59 2.56 -15.66
N ASP A 102 23.50 3.09 -16.23
CA ASP A 102 23.45 4.43 -16.77
C ASP A 102 22.89 5.39 -15.72
N ASP A 103 23.80 6.07 -15.01
CA ASP A 103 23.48 7.02 -13.94
C ASP A 103 22.69 8.25 -14.43
N GLU A 104 22.60 8.49 -15.74
CA GLU A 104 21.82 9.59 -16.34
C GLU A 104 20.35 9.22 -16.58
N THR A 105 19.98 7.94 -16.41
CA THR A 105 18.60 7.46 -16.61
C THR A 105 17.94 7.07 -15.29
N GLU A 106 16.63 7.35 -15.18
CA GLU A 106 15.85 6.87 -14.04
C GLU A 106 15.84 5.33 -14.01
N ALA A 107 15.90 4.77 -12.79
CA ALA A 107 15.88 3.34 -12.61
C ALA A 107 14.62 2.71 -13.23
N PRO A 108 14.73 1.57 -13.93
CA PRO A 108 13.59 0.94 -14.59
C PRO A 108 12.52 0.50 -13.58
N ASP A 109 11.25 0.67 -13.98
CA ASP A 109 10.11 0.14 -13.22
C ASP A 109 9.99 -1.38 -13.38
N ILE A 110 10.75 -2.10 -12.56
CA ILE A 110 10.74 -3.56 -12.52
C ILE A 110 9.36 -4.13 -12.14
N LEU A 111 8.52 -3.37 -11.42
CA LEU A 111 7.18 -3.81 -11.03
C LEU A 111 6.23 -3.77 -12.21
N GLN A 112 6.31 -2.73 -13.03
CA GLN A 112 5.58 -2.66 -14.30
C GLN A 112 5.95 -3.82 -15.21
N ILE A 113 7.24 -4.05 -15.45
CA ILE A 113 7.72 -5.12 -16.32
C ILE A 113 7.30 -6.50 -15.81
N SER A 114 7.44 -6.74 -14.51
CA SER A 114 6.95 -7.95 -13.84
C SER A 114 5.44 -8.13 -14.06
N SER A 115 4.65 -7.07 -13.86
CA SER A 115 3.21 -7.12 -14.00
C SER A 115 2.76 -7.38 -15.44
N GLU A 116 3.40 -6.75 -16.42
CA GLU A 116 3.14 -6.98 -17.85
C GLU A 116 3.41 -8.43 -18.24
N ILE A 117 4.51 -9.01 -17.74
CA ILE A 117 4.82 -10.42 -17.97
C ILE A 117 3.74 -11.33 -17.37
N ILE A 118 3.29 -11.05 -16.14
CA ILE A 118 2.21 -11.83 -15.50
C ILE A 118 0.92 -11.73 -16.32
N VAL A 119 0.54 -10.52 -16.74
CA VAL A 119 -0.66 -10.30 -17.57
C VAL A 119 -0.53 -11.04 -18.89
N ALA A 120 0.63 -10.99 -19.55
CA ALA A 120 0.88 -11.69 -20.80
C ALA A 120 0.81 -13.22 -20.64
N VAL A 121 1.31 -13.77 -19.52
CA VAL A 121 1.17 -15.21 -19.21
C VAL A 121 -0.30 -15.56 -19.01
N MET A 122 -1.07 -14.73 -18.29
CA MET A 122 -2.51 -14.94 -18.09
C MET A 122 -3.29 -14.82 -19.40
N GLN A 123 -2.95 -13.88 -20.28
CA GLN A 123 -3.58 -13.73 -21.60
C GLN A 123 -3.31 -14.95 -22.48
N GLN A 124 -2.09 -15.48 -22.44
CA GLN A 124 -1.70 -16.60 -23.30
C GLN A 124 -2.28 -17.95 -22.85
N PHE A 125 -2.33 -18.20 -21.54
CA PHE A 125 -2.71 -19.52 -20.99
C PHE A 125 -4.03 -19.53 -20.21
N GLY A 126 -4.62 -18.35 -19.97
CA GLY A 126 -5.88 -18.18 -19.27
C GLY A 126 -7.08 -18.25 -20.22
N SER A 127 -8.19 -17.68 -19.77
CA SER A 127 -9.43 -17.58 -20.56
C SER A 127 -9.36 -16.43 -21.56
N ASP A 128 -10.09 -16.54 -22.68
CA ASP A 128 -10.11 -15.56 -23.78
C ASP A 128 -10.40 -14.12 -23.30
N VAL A 129 -11.19 -13.98 -22.25
CA VAL A 129 -11.46 -12.70 -21.59
C VAL A 129 -10.90 -12.75 -20.18
N LEU A 130 -9.89 -11.91 -19.93
CA LEU A 130 -9.37 -11.73 -18.58
C LEU A 130 -10.33 -10.87 -17.75
N PRO A 131 -10.58 -11.24 -16.48
CA PRO A 131 -11.33 -10.39 -15.56
C PRO A 131 -10.68 -9.03 -15.35
N ASP A 132 -11.49 -7.99 -15.07
CA ASP A 132 -11.05 -6.60 -14.89
C ASP A 132 -10.00 -6.39 -13.80
N TYR A 133 -9.93 -7.31 -12.82
CA TYR A 133 -8.93 -7.24 -11.75
C TYR A 133 -7.54 -7.68 -12.22
N ILE A 134 -7.41 -8.36 -13.37
CA ILE A 134 -6.13 -8.70 -13.99
C ILE A 134 -5.73 -7.55 -14.91
N ARG A 135 -4.94 -6.63 -14.35
CA ARG A 135 -4.43 -5.44 -15.04
C ARG A 135 -2.96 -5.23 -14.73
N THR A 136 -2.28 -4.49 -15.59
CA THR A 136 -0.90 -4.07 -15.35
C THR A 136 -0.83 -3.12 -14.16
N LEU A 137 0.19 -3.33 -13.33
CA LEU A 137 0.51 -2.53 -12.15
C LEU A 137 1.95 -2.03 -12.25
N SER A 138 2.17 -0.75 -11.97
CA SER A 138 3.49 -0.09 -11.94
C SER A 138 3.93 0.25 -10.52
N LEU A 139 5.15 0.78 -10.36
CA LEU A 139 5.68 1.36 -9.12
C LEU A 139 4.67 2.32 -8.48
N GLU A 140 4.02 3.16 -9.28
CA GLU A 140 3.00 4.10 -8.82
C GLU A 140 1.81 3.37 -8.15
N ASN A 141 1.42 2.20 -8.65
CA ASN A 141 0.32 1.44 -8.06
C ASN A 141 0.67 0.78 -6.72
N TYR A 142 1.95 0.65 -6.37
CA TYR A 142 2.40 0.09 -5.09
C TYR A 142 2.84 1.17 -4.10
N PHE A 143 3.51 2.21 -4.59
CA PHE A 143 4.23 3.17 -3.75
C PHE A 143 3.78 4.62 -3.89
N SER A 144 2.80 4.94 -4.75
CA SER A 144 2.26 6.30 -4.75
C SER A 144 1.71 6.68 -3.38
N GLU A 145 1.79 7.96 -3.07
CA GLU A 145 1.29 8.53 -1.83
C GLU A 145 -0.21 8.22 -1.62
N HIS A 146 -0.97 8.04 -2.70
CA HIS A 146 -2.37 7.65 -2.65
C HIS A 146 -2.59 6.18 -2.22
N VAL A 147 -1.63 5.30 -2.47
CA VAL A 147 -1.69 3.88 -2.07
C VAL A 147 -1.30 3.73 -0.61
N THR A 148 -0.23 4.40 -0.18
CA THR A 148 0.23 4.40 1.22
C THR A 148 -0.73 5.18 2.13
N GLY A 149 -1.35 6.25 1.63
CA GLY A 149 -2.33 7.06 2.33
C GLY A 149 -3.80 6.68 2.13
N LYS A 150 -4.11 5.51 1.55
CA LYS A 150 -5.49 5.11 1.21
C LYS A 150 -6.45 5.13 2.41
N TYR A 151 -5.99 4.77 3.61
CA TYR A 151 -6.82 4.83 4.81
C TYR A 151 -7.01 6.29 5.27
N ALA A 152 -5.95 7.09 5.30
CA ALA A 152 -6.04 8.54 5.52
C ALA A 152 -7.05 9.23 4.57
N ILE A 153 -6.99 8.91 3.27
CA ILE A 153 -7.90 9.45 2.26
C ILE A 153 -9.35 9.10 2.58
N LYS A 154 -9.64 7.81 2.76
CA LYS A 154 -11.01 7.35 3.09
C LYS A 154 -11.51 7.96 4.39
N LEU A 155 -10.66 8.06 5.41
CA LEU A 155 -11.01 8.63 6.71
C LEU A 155 -11.40 10.10 6.58
N ILE A 156 -10.57 10.91 5.92
CA ILE A 156 -10.83 12.34 5.72
C ILE A 156 -12.05 12.56 4.81
N GLN A 157 -12.19 11.81 3.73
CA GLN A 157 -13.36 11.88 2.86
C GLN A 157 -14.66 11.55 3.62
N ASN A 158 -14.65 10.47 4.42
CA ASN A 158 -15.81 10.07 5.21
C ASN A 158 -16.13 11.09 6.32
N ALA A 159 -15.12 11.57 7.04
CA ALA A 159 -15.29 12.60 8.06
C ALA A 159 -15.81 13.90 7.45
N TRP A 160 -15.35 14.29 6.26
CA TRP A 160 -15.88 15.47 5.58
C TRP A 160 -17.36 15.30 5.18
N ARG A 161 -17.78 14.09 4.81
CA ARG A 161 -19.19 13.79 4.49
C ARG A 161 -20.09 13.79 5.73
N THR A 162 -19.62 13.22 6.85
CA THR A 162 -20.44 13.01 8.05
C THR A 162 -20.34 14.16 9.06
N SER A 163 -19.18 14.79 9.21
CA SER A 163 -18.88 15.74 10.28
C SER A 163 -18.06 16.94 9.81
N LYS A 164 -18.61 17.73 8.87
CA LYS A 164 -18.01 19.01 8.41
C LYS A 164 -17.62 19.99 9.54
N LYS A 165 -18.23 19.85 10.72
CA LYS A 165 -17.90 20.63 11.93
C LYS A 165 -16.53 20.30 12.52
N SER A 166 -16.02 19.09 12.31
CA SER A 166 -14.68 18.65 12.73
C SER A 166 -13.57 19.28 11.90
N PHE A 167 -13.91 20.08 10.88
CA PHE A 167 -12.95 20.74 10.00
C PHE A 167 -13.02 22.26 10.14
N VAL A 168 -11.84 22.89 10.17
CA VAL A 168 -11.66 24.33 10.05
C VAL A 168 -10.84 24.61 8.80
N VAL A 169 -11.39 25.43 7.90
CA VAL A 169 -10.77 25.75 6.61
C VAL A 169 -10.37 27.22 6.65
N ASN A 170 -9.07 27.50 6.63
CA ASN A 170 -8.54 28.85 6.57
C ASN A 170 -7.90 29.10 5.20
N LYS A 171 -8.62 29.83 4.33
CA LYS A 171 -8.13 30.14 2.98
C LYS A 171 -7.00 31.16 2.97
N HIS A 172 -6.93 32.04 3.98
CA HIS A 172 -5.94 33.10 4.01
C HIS A 172 -4.55 32.57 4.37
N SER A 173 -4.47 31.66 5.34
CA SER A 173 -3.23 30.99 5.72
C SER A 173 -2.98 29.69 4.95
N ASN A 174 -3.82 29.35 3.96
CA ASN A 174 -3.77 28.09 3.22
C ASN A 174 -3.74 26.84 4.15
N GLU A 175 -4.54 26.84 5.22
CA GLU A 175 -4.57 25.76 6.20
C GLU A 175 -5.92 25.02 6.21
N LEU A 176 -5.84 23.70 6.28
CA LEU A 176 -6.94 22.82 6.66
C LEU A 176 -6.62 22.22 8.03
N ARG A 177 -7.55 22.31 8.97
CA ARG A 177 -7.43 21.69 10.30
C ARG A 177 -8.53 20.67 10.47
N TYR A 178 -8.16 19.44 10.81
CA TYR A 178 -9.07 18.34 11.09
C TYR A 178 -8.94 17.92 12.56
N ASN A 179 -10.05 17.86 13.27
CA ASN A 179 -10.12 17.33 14.63
C ASN A 179 -10.41 15.82 14.56
N ALA A 180 -9.41 14.99 14.89
CA ALA A 180 -9.52 13.53 14.91
C ALA A 180 -10.30 13.00 16.13
N GLY A 181 -10.73 13.88 17.04
CA GLY A 181 -11.45 13.57 18.28
C GLY A 181 -10.56 13.05 19.40
N VAL A 182 -9.60 12.19 19.07
CA VAL A 182 -8.68 11.54 20.02
C VAL A 182 -7.23 11.62 19.53
N PRO A 183 -6.24 11.85 20.42
CA PRO A 183 -4.85 12.03 20.01
C PRO A 183 -4.24 10.84 19.26
N TYR A 184 -4.64 9.61 19.58
CA TYR A 184 -4.08 8.41 18.94
C TYR A 184 -4.53 8.26 17.47
N GLU A 185 -5.74 8.69 17.12
CA GLU A 185 -6.19 8.72 15.72
C GLU A 185 -5.44 9.79 14.93
N ALA A 186 -5.14 10.94 15.56
CA ALA A 186 -4.28 11.95 14.94
C ALA A 186 -2.86 11.42 14.67
N ASP A 187 -2.25 10.71 15.64
CA ASP A 187 -0.94 10.08 15.45
C ASP A 187 -0.95 9.01 14.35
N ARG A 188 -2.03 8.24 14.26
CA ARG A 188 -2.20 7.23 13.21
C ARG A 188 -2.33 7.88 11.84
N LEU A 189 -3.15 8.91 11.73
CA LEU A 189 -3.34 9.66 10.48
C LEU A 189 -2.01 10.26 10.01
N MET A 190 -1.24 10.88 10.90
CA MET A 190 0.08 11.47 10.61
C MET A 190 1.09 10.49 9.98
N LYS A 191 0.98 9.17 10.25
CA LYS A 191 1.89 8.16 9.69
C LYS A 191 1.60 7.82 8.23
N GLU A 192 0.42 8.16 7.74
CA GLU A 192 -0.06 7.83 6.38
C GLU A 192 -0.17 9.06 5.47
N LEU A 193 -0.05 10.28 6.02
CA LEU A 193 -0.07 11.50 5.23
C LEU A 193 1.30 11.70 4.56
N PRO A 194 1.35 11.99 3.25
CA PRO A 194 2.60 12.35 2.60
C PRO A 194 3.13 13.69 3.09
N GLU A 195 4.44 13.87 2.92
CA GLU A 195 5.16 15.09 3.33
C GLU A 195 4.70 16.32 2.56
N THR A 196 4.18 16.13 1.34
CA THR A 196 3.61 17.17 0.47
C THR A 196 2.44 17.93 1.11
N LEU A 197 1.75 17.35 2.11
CA LEU A 197 0.70 18.04 2.87
C LEU A 197 1.22 19.00 3.93
N GLU A 198 2.52 19.00 4.22
CA GLU A 198 3.14 19.79 5.31
C GLU A 198 2.39 19.57 6.64
N ALA A 199 1.96 18.32 6.87
CA ALA A 199 1.08 18.00 7.97
C ALA A 199 1.82 18.09 9.31
N HIS A 200 1.14 18.64 10.32
CA HIS A 200 1.63 18.63 11.70
C HIS A 200 0.48 18.46 12.69
N LYS A 201 0.80 17.91 13.87
CA LYS A 201 -0.16 17.61 14.92
C LYS A 201 -0.15 18.70 16.00
N SER A 202 -1.34 19.08 16.46
CA SER A 202 -1.56 19.87 17.67
C SER A 202 -2.66 19.22 18.50
N ARG A 203 -2.27 18.40 19.50
CA ARG A 203 -3.19 17.55 20.29
C ARG A 203 -4.05 16.64 19.39
N GLU A 204 -5.37 16.72 19.47
CA GLU A 204 -6.31 15.99 18.60
C GLU A 204 -6.46 16.59 17.18
N TRP A 205 -5.79 17.70 16.90
CA TRP A 205 -5.86 18.37 15.61
C TRP A 205 -4.71 17.96 14.70
N VAL A 206 -5.04 17.71 13.45
CA VAL A 206 -4.10 17.58 12.34
C VAL A 206 -4.26 18.81 11.46
N VAL A 207 -3.19 19.58 11.31
CA VAL A 207 -3.11 20.77 10.47
C VAL A 207 -2.32 20.42 9.23
N MET A 208 -2.78 20.84 8.08
CA MET A 208 -2.18 20.53 6.77
C MET A 208 -2.39 21.69 5.79
N ASN A 209 -1.58 21.72 4.75
CA ASN A 209 -1.71 22.66 3.65
C ASN A 209 -3.03 22.42 2.90
N LEU A 210 -3.86 23.45 2.76
CA LEU A 210 -5.20 23.34 2.18
C LEU A 210 -5.16 23.02 0.68
N GLN A 211 -4.19 23.55 -0.06
CA GLN A 211 -4.08 23.30 -1.49
C GLN A 211 -3.65 21.85 -1.74
N ALA A 212 -2.59 21.39 -1.08
CA ALA A 212 -2.13 20.00 -1.17
C ALA A 212 -3.22 19.02 -0.69
N ALA A 213 -3.94 19.36 0.38
CA ALA A 213 -5.06 18.55 0.85
C ALA A 213 -6.20 18.40 -0.17
N ARG A 214 -6.49 19.44 -0.96
CA ARG A 214 -7.55 19.35 -1.98
C ARG A 214 -7.22 18.33 -3.06
N GLU A 215 -5.97 18.33 -3.49
CA GLU A 215 -5.45 17.42 -4.51
C GLU A 215 -5.35 16.00 -3.96
N PHE A 216 -4.67 15.83 -2.82
CA PHE A 216 -4.42 14.52 -2.23
C PHE A 216 -5.69 13.78 -1.80
N PHE A 217 -6.67 14.49 -1.22
CA PHE A 217 -7.93 13.87 -0.78
C PHE A 217 -9.01 13.86 -1.85
N ASP A 218 -8.80 14.51 -2.99
CA ASP A 218 -9.84 14.78 -4.00
C ASP A 218 -11.11 15.41 -3.38
N VAL A 219 -10.90 16.40 -2.49
CA VAL A 219 -11.98 17.08 -1.76
C VAL A 219 -11.77 18.58 -1.78
N ASN A 220 -12.76 19.33 -2.29
CA ASN A 220 -12.67 20.79 -2.40
C ASN A 220 -12.73 21.56 -1.06
N PHE A 221 -13.11 20.90 0.04
CA PHE A 221 -13.31 21.48 1.39
C PHE A 221 -14.17 22.76 1.42
N ARG A 222 -15.19 22.85 0.56
CA ARG A 222 -16.14 23.96 0.54
C ARG A 222 -17.29 23.70 1.53
N LYS A 223 -17.36 24.48 2.61
CA LYS A 223 -18.59 24.53 3.43
C LYS A 223 -19.66 25.24 2.60
N GLY A 224 -20.70 24.50 2.21
CA GLY A 224 -21.84 25.09 1.49
C GLY A 224 -22.53 26.14 2.37
N LEU A 225 -22.90 27.28 1.78
CA LEU A 225 -23.84 28.23 2.38
C LEU A 225 -25.24 27.62 2.36
N TRP A 226 -25.57 26.77 3.33
CA TRP A 226 -26.96 26.45 3.62
C TRP A 226 -27.18 26.62 5.12
N ARG A 227 -27.70 27.80 5.46
CA ARG A 227 -28.39 28.08 6.72
C ARG A 227 -29.83 27.59 6.54
N PHE A 228 -30.29 26.73 7.43
CA PHE A 228 -31.69 26.74 7.86
C PHE A 228 -31.74 27.53 9.17
#